data_AF-A0AAW1VV98-F1
#
_entry.id   AF-A0AAW1VV98-F1
#
_cell.length_a   1.000
_cell.length_b   1.000
_cell.length_c   1.000
_cell.angle_alpha   90.00
_cell.angle_beta   90.00
_cell.angle_gamma   90.00
#
_symmetry.space_group_name_H-M   'P 1'
#
loop_
_entity.id
_entity.type
_entity.pdbx_description
1 polymer ?
#
loop_
_entity_poly.entity_id
_entity_poly.type
_entity_poly.pdbx_seq_one_letter_code
_entity_poly.pdbx_strand_id
1 'polypeptide(L)'
;MQHEETLMVNTYNGKHTCARIFANSMAKTPYLTDKFVDQIRLNPNWAIKSLAQTMSAGVKAKVSTQQAYRTKRAALKLLESSIREQYARIRDYENELKRVDPNTTVDIKCDFNNPSQLPIFKRMYICLGALKMGFQAGCRTIIGLDDCHLKVPKVGSL
;
A
#
# COMPACT_ATOMS: atom_id res chain seq x y z
N MET A 1 11.77 -4.38 -41.97
CA MET A 1 10.37 -4.16 -41.57
C MET A 1 9.60 -5.44 -41.85
N GLN A 2 9.52 -6.34 -40.88
CA GLN A 2 8.67 -7.54 -40.95
C GLN A 2 8.12 -7.73 -39.55
N HIS A 3 6.86 -8.17 -39.43
CA HIS A 3 6.00 -8.19 -38.23
C HIS A 3 4.97 -7.06 -38.21
N GLU A 4 4.14 -6.98 -39.26
CA GLU A 4 2.76 -6.54 -39.05
C GLU A 4 1.94 -7.77 -38.70
N GLU A 5 1.40 -7.82 -37.48
CA GLU A 5 0.41 -8.83 -37.09
C GLU A 5 -0.93 -8.48 -37.76
N THR A 6 -1.06 -8.84 -39.04
CA THR A 6 -2.31 -8.66 -39.78
C THR A 6 -3.30 -9.74 -39.35
N LEU A 7 -4.08 -9.46 -38.30
CA LEU A 7 -5.23 -10.28 -37.95
C LEU A 7 -6.27 -10.17 -39.07
N MET A 8 -6.53 -11.29 -39.74
CA MET A 8 -7.54 -11.39 -40.79
C MET A 8 -8.74 -12.17 -40.28
N VAL A 9 -9.92 -11.55 -40.27
CA VAL A 9 -11.17 -12.21 -39.87
C VAL A 9 -11.63 -13.12 -41.00
N ASN A 10 -11.41 -14.43 -40.86
CA ASN A 10 -11.77 -15.41 -41.90
C ASN A 10 -13.27 -15.67 -42.00
N THR A 11 -14.05 -15.38 -40.95
CA THR A 11 -15.49 -15.64 -40.94
C THR A 11 -16.18 -14.59 -40.08
N TYR A 12 -17.07 -13.82 -40.69
CA TYR A 12 -17.94 -12.86 -40.02
C TYR A 12 -19.39 -13.30 -40.20
N ASN A 13 -20.09 -13.55 -39.09
CA ASN A 13 -21.50 -13.88 -39.11
C ASN A 13 -22.29 -12.74 -38.46
N GLY A 14 -22.90 -11.88 -39.29
CA GLY A 14 -23.57 -10.66 -38.83
C GLY A 14 -24.92 -10.89 -38.12
N LYS A 15 -25.56 -12.05 -38.33
CA LYS A 15 -26.80 -12.43 -37.65
C LYS A 15 -26.48 -13.16 -36.35
N HIS A 16 -26.59 -12.44 -35.24
CA HIS A 16 -26.40 -12.99 -33.90
C HIS A 16 -27.76 -13.36 -33.29
N THR A 17 -28.07 -14.65 -33.25
CA THR A 17 -29.18 -15.22 -32.46
C THR A 17 -28.73 -15.57 -31.04
N CYS A 18 -27.51 -15.20 -30.67
CA CYS A 18 -26.90 -15.56 -29.41
C CYS A 18 -27.61 -14.87 -28.24
N ALA A 19 -28.31 -15.63 -27.40
CA ALA A 19 -28.76 -15.15 -26.11
C ALA A 19 -27.54 -14.82 -25.24
N ARG A 20 -27.68 -13.84 -24.33
CA ARG A 20 -26.59 -13.46 -23.43
C ARG A 20 -26.28 -14.62 -22.48
N ILE A 21 -25.12 -15.26 -22.68
CA ILE A 21 -24.63 -16.32 -21.79
C ILE A 21 -23.88 -15.67 -20.63
N PHE A 22 -24.38 -15.84 -19.41
CA PHE A 22 -23.73 -15.31 -18.20
C PHE A 22 -22.61 -16.21 -17.68
N ALA A 23 -22.55 -17.46 -18.13
CA ALA A 23 -21.45 -18.36 -17.83
C ALA A 23 -20.23 -17.98 -18.69
N ASN A 24 -19.21 -17.39 -18.08
CA ASN A 24 -17.99 -16.97 -18.77
C ASN A 24 -16.77 -17.66 -18.14
N SER A 25 -16.10 -18.53 -18.89
CA SER A 25 -14.89 -19.25 -18.47
C SER A 25 -13.65 -18.36 -18.37
N MET A 26 -13.69 -17.17 -18.97
CA MET A 26 -12.59 -16.19 -18.95
C MET A 26 -12.63 -15.28 -17.72
N ALA A 27 -13.76 -15.22 -17.00
CA ALA A 27 -13.88 -14.48 -15.74
C ALA A 27 -13.22 -15.26 -14.57
N LYS A 28 -11.91 -15.52 -14.71
CA LYS A 28 -11.10 -16.23 -13.73
C LYS A 28 -10.74 -15.33 -12.55
N THR A 29 -10.42 -15.96 -11.42
CA THR A 29 -10.01 -15.27 -10.19
C THR A 29 -8.90 -14.23 -10.41
N PRO A 30 -7.81 -14.47 -11.18
CA PRO A 30 -6.77 -13.46 -11.36
C PRO A 30 -7.29 -12.17 -12.01
N TYR A 31 -8.08 -12.29 -13.08
CA TYR A 31 -8.72 -11.15 -13.74
C TYR A 31 -9.66 -10.40 -12.79
N LEU A 32 -10.46 -11.14 -12.02
CA LEU A 32 -11.36 -10.55 -11.03
C LEU A 32 -10.61 -9.86 -9.90
N THR A 33 -9.47 -10.41 -9.47
CA THR A 33 -8.64 -9.82 -8.42
C THR A 33 -8.09 -8.49 -8.89
N ASP A 34 -7.45 -8.46 -10.06
CA ASP A 34 -6.86 -7.26 -10.65
C ASP A 34 -7.91 -6.15 -10.84
N LYS A 35 -9.08 -6.50 -11.38
CA LYS A 35 -10.15 -5.54 -11.64
C LYS A 35 -10.81 -4.95 -10.38
N PHE A 36 -10.84 -5.68 -9.26
CA PHE A 36 -11.57 -5.28 -8.04
C PHE A 36 -10.67 -5.03 -6.82
N VAL A 37 -9.34 -5.14 -6.95
CA VAL A 37 -8.40 -5.00 -5.84
C VAL A 37 -8.55 -3.66 -5.12
N ASP A 38 -8.70 -2.56 -5.86
CA ASP A 38 -8.82 -1.22 -5.28
C ASP A 38 -10.12 -1.03 -4.50
N GLN A 39 -11.22 -1.59 -5.00
CA GLN A 39 -12.50 -1.52 -4.28
C GLN A 39 -12.49 -2.36 -3.01
N ILE A 40 -11.83 -3.52 -3.05
CA ILE A 40 -11.64 -4.39 -1.89
C ILE A 40 -10.70 -3.73 -0.86
N ARG A 41 -9.68 -3.00 -1.34
CA ARG A 41 -8.77 -2.21 -0.48
C ARG A 41 -9.52 -1.12 0.29
N LEU A 42 -10.46 -0.43 -0.35
CA LEU A 42 -11.29 0.59 0.32
C LEU A 42 -12.28 -0.02 1.32
N ASN A 43 -12.75 -1.25 1.06
CA ASN A 43 -13.73 -1.93 1.91
C ASN A 43 -13.31 -3.38 2.25
N PRO A 44 -12.32 -3.59 3.15
CA PRO A 44 -11.82 -4.93 3.46
C PRO A 44 -12.89 -5.87 4.06
N ASN A 45 -13.87 -5.31 4.77
CA ASN A 45 -14.96 -6.06 5.41
C ASN A 45 -16.18 -6.27 4.50
N TRP A 46 -16.05 -6.05 3.19
CA TRP A 46 -17.16 -6.21 2.24
C TRP A 46 -17.77 -7.62 2.31
N ALA A 47 -19.08 -7.71 2.58
CA ALA A 47 -19.81 -8.96 2.58
C ALA A 47 -19.71 -9.68 1.22
N ILE A 48 -19.42 -10.99 1.25
CA ILE A 48 -19.11 -11.77 0.05
C ILE A 48 -20.27 -11.80 -0.94
N LYS A 49 -21.52 -11.84 -0.45
CA LYS A 49 -22.73 -11.86 -1.29
C LYS A 49 -22.88 -10.57 -2.09
N SER A 50 -22.73 -9.41 -1.45
CA SER A 50 -22.81 -8.11 -2.13
C SER A 50 -21.61 -7.88 -3.03
N LEU A 51 -20.42 -8.35 -2.64
CA LEU A 51 -19.25 -8.36 -3.51
C LEU A 51 -19.50 -9.18 -4.78
N ALA A 52 -20.04 -10.40 -4.66
CA ALA A 52 -20.36 -11.24 -5.82
C ALA A 52 -21.38 -10.59 -6.77
N GLN A 53 -22.40 -9.91 -6.23
CA GLN A 53 -23.37 -9.15 -7.03
C GLN A 53 -22.69 -7.99 -7.76
N THR A 54 -21.86 -7.23 -7.06
CA THR A 54 -21.13 -6.09 -7.64
C THR A 54 -20.16 -6.52 -8.73
N MET A 55 -19.42 -7.60 -8.49
CA MET A 55 -18.53 -8.21 -9.47
C MET A 55 -19.29 -8.71 -10.70
N SER A 56 -20.45 -9.35 -10.48
CA SER A 56 -21.29 -9.84 -11.56
C SER A 56 -21.82 -8.70 -12.43
N ALA A 57 -22.25 -7.59 -11.80
CA ALA A 57 -22.68 -6.38 -12.50
C ALA A 57 -21.54 -5.72 -13.29
N GLY A 58 -20.35 -5.59 -12.68
CA GLY A 58 -19.18 -4.93 -13.29
C GLY A 58 -18.52 -5.73 -14.43
N VAL A 59 -18.60 -7.06 -14.41
CA VAL A 59 -18.11 -7.94 -15.50
C VAL A 59 -19.24 -8.30 -16.47
N LYS A 60 -20.49 -8.00 -16.11
CA LYS A 60 -21.70 -8.39 -16.84
C LYS A 60 -21.76 -9.90 -17.14
N ALA A 61 -21.24 -10.70 -16.20
CA ALA A 61 -21.17 -12.16 -16.22
C ALA A 61 -21.44 -12.70 -14.81
N LYS A 62 -21.87 -13.95 -14.68
CA LYS A 62 -22.17 -14.55 -13.38
C LYS A 62 -20.87 -14.82 -12.61
N VAL A 63 -20.72 -14.20 -11.45
CA VAL A 63 -19.65 -14.51 -10.49
C VAL A 63 -20.26 -15.26 -9.31
N SER A 64 -19.79 -16.47 -9.06
CA SER A 64 -20.26 -17.26 -7.91
C SER A 64 -19.73 -16.68 -6.58
N THR A 65 -20.45 -16.96 -5.49
CA THR A 65 -20.01 -16.59 -4.13
C THR A 65 -18.62 -17.16 -3.79
N GLN A 66 -18.32 -18.39 -4.25
CA GLN A 66 -17.01 -18.99 -4.05
C GLN A 66 -15.90 -18.26 -4.83
N GLN A 67 -16.17 -17.85 -6.07
CA GLN A 67 -15.22 -17.04 -6.86
C GLN A 67 -15.00 -15.68 -6.20
N ALA A 68 -16.06 -15.01 -5.74
CA ALA A 68 -15.94 -13.73 -5.04
C ALA A 68 -15.13 -13.88 -3.74
N TYR A 69 -15.36 -14.95 -2.96
CA TYR A 69 -14.55 -15.25 -1.78
C TYR A 69 -13.06 -15.45 -2.10
N ARG A 70 -12.75 -16.28 -3.12
CA ARG A 70 -11.35 -16.52 -3.55
C ARG A 70 -10.69 -15.23 -4.05
N THR A 71 -11.43 -14.42 -4.81
CA THR A 71 -10.98 -13.12 -5.30
C THR A 71 -10.67 -12.18 -4.15
N LYS A 72 -11.58 -12.06 -3.18
CA LYS A 72 -11.38 -11.24 -1.98
C LYS A 72 -10.14 -11.66 -1.20
N ARG A 73 -9.97 -12.97 -0.96
CA ARG A 73 -8.77 -13.50 -0.28
C ARG A 73 -7.48 -13.19 -1.04
N ALA A 74 -7.50 -13.34 -2.37
CA ALA A 74 -6.34 -13.04 -3.20
C ALA A 74 -6.00 -11.54 -3.18
N ALA A 75 -7.00 -10.67 -3.28
CA ALA A 75 -6.83 -9.22 -3.21
C ALA A 75 -6.25 -8.77 -1.85
N LEU A 76 -6.77 -9.30 -0.74
CA LEU A 76 -6.25 -9.02 0.59
C LEU A 76 -4.79 -9.47 0.75
N LYS A 77 -4.45 -10.67 0.23
CA LYS A 77 -3.08 -11.17 0.24
C LYS A 77 -2.12 -10.28 -0.56
N LEU A 78 -2.55 -9.76 -1.71
CA LEU A 78 -1.75 -8.83 -2.51
C LEU A 78 -1.53 -7.50 -1.79
N LEU A 79 -2.54 -7.01 -1.07
CA LEU A 79 -2.42 -5.81 -0.25
C LEU A 79 -1.40 -6.03 0.89
N GLU A 80 -1.49 -7.17 1.57
CA GLU A 80 -0.55 -7.56 2.63
C GLU A 80 0.89 -7.66 2.12
N SER A 81 1.12 -8.29 0.97
CA SER A 81 2.46 -8.38 0.38
C SER A 81 2.99 -7.01 -0.03
N SER A 82 2.16 -6.17 -0.65
CA SER A 82 2.54 -4.81 -1.04
C SER A 82 2.94 -3.95 0.17
N ILE A 83 2.18 -4.04 1.27
CA ILE A 83 2.53 -3.35 2.52
C ILE A 83 3.90 -3.83 3.03
N ARG A 84 4.13 -5.14 3.08
CA ARG A 84 5.42 -5.70 3.54
C ARG A 84 6.59 -5.22 2.67
N GLU A 85 6.42 -5.22 1.35
CA GLU A 85 7.42 -4.72 0.41
C GLU A 85 7.71 -3.23 0.62
N GLN A 86 6.68 -2.40 0.77
CA GLN A 86 6.83 -0.96 1.04
C GLN A 86 7.63 -0.71 2.32
N TYR A 87 7.36 -1.46 3.38
CA TYR A 87 8.11 -1.34 4.64
C TYR A 87 9.55 -1.85 4.55
N ALA A 88 9.83 -2.83 3.69
CA ALA A 88 11.22 -3.25 3.42
C ALA A 88 12.04 -2.11 2.80
N ARG A 89 11.43 -1.31 1.90
CA ARG A 89 12.10 -0.17 1.24
C ARG A 89 12.52 0.94 2.20
N ILE A 90 11.86 1.08 3.34
CA ILE A 90 12.25 2.07 4.36
C ILE A 90 13.68 1.84 4.84
N ARG A 91 14.09 0.58 4.98
CA ARG A 91 15.47 0.24 5.35
C ARG A 91 16.47 0.56 4.24
N ASP A 92 16.07 0.34 2.98
CA ASP A 92 16.91 0.71 1.83
C ASP A 92 17.20 2.23 1.83
N TYR A 93 16.20 3.06 2.11
CA TYR A 93 16.37 4.51 2.21
C TYR A 93 17.29 4.92 3.36
N GLU A 94 17.17 4.28 4.53
CA GLU A 94 18.09 4.51 5.65
C GLU A 94 19.54 4.23 5.24
N ASN A 95 19.77 3.09 4.60
CA ASN A 95 21.11 2.69 4.15
C ASN A 95 21.66 3.68 3.13
N GLU A 96 20.82 4.14 2.19
CA GLU A 96 21.23 5.09 1.17
C GLU A 96 21.57 6.47 1.74
N LEU A 97 20.78 6.96 2.71
CA LEU A 97 21.08 8.21 3.41
C LEU A 97 22.44 8.15 4.13
N LYS A 98 22.71 7.03 4.81
CA LYS A 98 24.00 6.78 5.48
C LYS A 98 25.16 6.61 4.50
N ARG A 99 24.90 6.07 3.30
CA ARG A 99 25.89 5.92 2.23
C ARG A 99 26.32 7.27 1.67
N VAL A 100 25.36 8.18 1.45
CA VAL A 100 25.63 9.51 0.88
C VAL A 100 26.29 10.43 1.90
N ASP A 101 25.82 10.42 3.15
CA ASP A 101 26.40 11.19 4.24
C ASP A 101 26.49 10.33 5.50
N PRO A 102 27.67 9.77 5.81
CA PRO A 102 27.89 8.94 6.99
C PRO A 102 27.56 9.64 8.33
N ASN A 103 27.50 10.97 8.36
CA ASN A 103 27.15 11.73 9.56
C ASN A 103 25.63 11.84 9.75
N THR A 104 24.83 11.41 8.77
CA THR A 104 23.37 11.39 8.87
C THR A 104 22.91 10.37 9.91
N THR A 105 22.14 10.84 10.87
CA THR A 105 21.52 9.99 11.89
C THR A 105 20.12 9.61 11.44
N VAL A 106 19.86 8.31 11.35
CA VAL A 106 18.54 7.77 11.01
C VAL A 106 18.15 6.76 12.09
N ASP A 107 17.00 6.97 12.73
CA ASP A 107 16.39 6.03 13.69
C ASP A 107 14.96 5.71 13.23
N ILE A 108 14.73 4.48 12.80
CA ILE A 108 13.45 4.01 12.29
C ILE A 108 12.96 2.89 13.18
N LYS A 109 11.81 3.11 13.81
CA LYS A 109 11.14 2.13 14.65
C LYS A 109 9.92 1.60 13.92
N CYS A 110 10.04 0.37 13.42
CA CYS A 110 8.95 -0.42 12.88
C CYS A 110 8.85 -1.72 13.69
N ASP A 111 7.64 -2.16 14.00
CA ASP A 111 7.42 -3.43 14.69
C ASP A 111 7.47 -4.57 13.68
N PHE A 112 8.65 -5.18 13.54
CA PHE A 112 8.87 -6.38 12.71
C PHE A 112 8.81 -7.67 13.55
N ASN A 113 8.50 -7.59 14.84
CA ASN A 113 8.69 -8.68 15.79
C ASN A 113 7.80 -9.91 15.52
N ASN A 114 6.78 -9.80 14.67
CA ASN A 114 5.91 -10.90 14.33
C ASN A 114 5.82 -11.11 12.80
N PRO A 115 6.45 -12.18 12.25
CA PRO A 115 6.37 -12.49 10.82
C PRO A 115 4.94 -12.87 10.36
N SER A 116 4.04 -13.17 11.30
CA SER A 116 2.62 -13.48 11.04
C SER A 116 1.73 -12.23 11.01
N GLN A 117 2.25 -11.05 11.37
CA GLN A 117 1.51 -9.79 11.32
C GLN A 117 2.12 -8.85 10.28
N LEU A 118 1.31 -7.88 9.83
CA LEU A 118 1.81 -6.81 9.00
C LEU A 118 2.73 -5.91 9.84
N PRO A 119 3.86 -5.45 9.27
CA PRO A 119 4.73 -4.51 9.96
C PRO A 119 3.98 -3.21 10.28
N ILE A 120 4.14 -2.73 11.52
CA ILE A 120 3.51 -1.50 12.00
C ILE A 120 4.59 -0.43 12.14
N PHE A 121 4.45 0.67 11.40
CA PHE A 121 5.27 1.85 11.58
C PHE A 121 4.99 2.50 12.94
N LYS A 122 6.04 2.80 13.71
CA LYS A 122 5.90 3.53 14.99
C LYS A 122 6.41 4.95 14.87
N ARG A 123 7.68 5.13 14.48
CA ARG A 123 8.30 6.45 14.36
C ARG A 123 9.55 6.41 13.48
N MET A 124 9.87 7.55 12.88
CA MET A 124 11.11 7.78 12.13
C MET A 124 11.70 9.11 12.56
N TYR A 125 13.01 9.14 12.76
CA TYR A 125 13.81 10.32 12.98
C TYR A 125 14.95 10.34 11.95
N ILE A 126 15.14 11.49 11.30
CA ILE A 126 16.22 11.73 10.35
C ILE A 126 16.88 13.07 10.71
N CYS A 127 18.19 13.06 10.92
CA CYS A 127 19.00 14.26 11.10
C CYS A 127 20.16 14.20 10.11
N LEU A 128 20.08 15.03 9.07
CA LEU A 128 21.07 15.08 7.99
C LEU A 128 22.42 15.56 8.55
N GLY A 129 23.48 14.84 8.21
CA GLY A 129 24.82 15.10 8.74
C GLY A 129 25.31 16.51 8.41
N ALA A 130 25.14 16.95 7.16
CA ALA A 130 25.46 18.32 6.75
C ALA A 130 24.75 19.39 7.60
N LEU A 131 23.48 19.22 7.93
CA LEU A 131 22.73 20.16 8.77
C LEU A 131 23.21 20.11 10.22
N LYS A 132 23.46 18.91 10.76
CA LYS A 132 24.02 18.71 12.10
C LYS A 132 25.37 19.43 12.24
N MET A 133 26.27 19.23 11.28
CA MET A 133 27.60 19.84 11.27
C MET A 133 27.53 21.35 11.05
N GLY A 134 26.70 21.83 10.12
CA GLY A 134 26.52 23.26 9.87
C GLY A 134 25.94 23.98 11.10
N PHE A 135 25.00 23.36 11.80
CA PHE A 135 24.46 23.88 13.05
C PHE A 135 25.55 23.93 14.14
N GLN A 136 26.34 22.86 14.31
CA GLN A 136 27.42 22.84 15.29
C GLN A 136 28.53 23.87 15.00
N ALA A 137 28.83 24.12 13.74
CA ALA A 137 29.88 25.07 13.34
C ALA A 137 29.40 26.54 13.34
N GLY A 138 28.15 26.79 12.96
CA GLY A 138 27.62 28.14 12.74
C GLY A 138 26.79 28.69 13.89
N CYS A 139 26.15 27.84 14.71
CA CYS A 139 25.38 28.30 15.85
C CYS A 139 26.27 28.46 17.07
N ARG A 140 26.07 29.55 17.83
CA ARG A 140 26.64 29.68 19.18
C ARG A 140 26.20 28.46 19.99
N THR A 141 27.13 27.91 20.77
CA THR A 141 26.85 26.84 21.74
C THR A 141 25.59 27.24 22.51
N ILE A 142 24.50 26.49 22.33
CA ILE A 142 23.30 26.70 23.14
C ILE A 142 23.77 26.36 24.55
N ILE A 143 23.97 27.38 25.38
CA ILE A 143 24.15 27.23 26.80
C ILE A 143 22.88 26.52 27.26
N GLY A 144 23.01 25.25 27.64
CA GLY A 144 21.92 24.48 28.18
C GLY A 144 21.37 25.26 29.36
N LEU A 145 20.12 25.70 29.24
CA LEU A 145 19.39 26.21 30.39
C LEU A 145 19.18 24.99 31.29
N ASP A 146 20.04 24.86 32.29
CA ASP A 146 19.87 23.94 33.42
C ASP A 146 18.46 24.11 33.97
N ASP A 147 17.84 23.00 34.38
CA ASP A 147 16.43 22.84 34.73
C ASP A 147 15.88 24.02 35.55
N CYS A 148 15.50 25.09 34.84
CA CYS A 148 14.75 26.18 35.42
C CYS A 148 13.36 25.62 35.64
N HIS A 149 13.19 24.99 36.80
CA HIS A 149 11.91 24.73 37.43
C HIS A 149 11.06 25.98 37.24
N LEU A 150 10.16 25.95 36.27
CA LEU A 150 9.07 26.89 36.15
C LEU A 150 8.15 26.64 37.33
N LYS A 151 8.53 27.16 38.51
CA LYS A 151 7.60 27.41 39.60
C LYS A 151 6.67 28.51 39.09
N VAL A 152 5.57 28.09 38.48
CA VAL A 152 4.41 28.95 38.32
C VAL A 152 4.05 29.46 39.73
N PRO A 153 4.02 30.78 39.98
CA PRO A 153 3.39 31.27 41.19
C PRO A 153 1.95 30.81 41.14
N LYS A 154 1.51 30.04 42.14
CA LYS A 154 0.09 29.78 42.36
C LYS A 154 -0.57 31.14 42.63
N VAL A 155 -1.08 31.78 41.58
CA VAL A 155 -2.05 32.86 41.73
C VAL A 155 -3.41 32.20 41.74
N GLY A 156 -3.93 32.05 42.96
CA GLY A 156 -5.34 32.26 43.27
C GLY A 156 -6.35 31.24 42.73
N SER A 157 -6.87 30.43 43.65
CA SER A 157 -8.20 29.85 43.56
C SER A 157 -9.26 30.92 43.23
N LEU A 158 -10.06 30.68 42.19
CA LEU A 158 -11.54 30.66 42.17
C LEU A 158 -12.00 30.16 40.79
#